data_AF-A0A8H4LM91-F1
#
_entry.id   AF-A0A8H4LM91-F1
#
_cell.length_a   1.000
_cell.length_b   1.000
_cell.length_c   1.000
_cell.angle_alpha   90.00
_cell.angle_beta   90.00
_cell.angle_gamma   90.00
#
_symmetry.space_group_name_H-M   'P 1'
#
loop_
_entity.id
_entity.type
_entity.pdbx_description
1 polymer ?
#
loop_
_entity_poly.entity_id
_entity_poly.type
_entity_poly.pdbx_seq_one_letter_code
_entity_poly.pdbx_strand_id
1 'polypeptide(L)'
;MIGPKYGDFHIQRNWTQNDIRVLELAQDSNAVLHLAVRKFAPSPEERRSDDTRGNKMYSIPWAIADPERATETVNCYLDHCIEEYLDAVLDDSNHLVWDIFHWAFKLSLFPQPNKLLSDVIRLWVACRFLEGRWRCVGSNTFGAENLFHWYGMEQIVQVPPFVNYQMAAIFTEKILQPLRITVLKQLQDLILANQKKNWFTITLSVFILLHNYELQCQFHRAFARRRGFSVRFVEMPVIRAIHSGAKTILAYFHYACKGQRPFSLDHDWSTDEARGMAHLDDEQITFLEQYRLRIQNNVQIQTVSQSHDYEAEYWFVGQMFDAEWVPRQTNESSLPA
;
A
#
# COMPACT_ATOMS: atom_id res chain seq x y z
N MET A 1 -12.79 9.84 17.50
CA MET A 1 -13.56 10.78 16.66
C MET A 1 -14.11 9.96 15.51
N ILE A 2 -15.39 9.62 15.53
CA ILE A 2 -16.02 8.82 14.47
C ILE A 2 -16.25 9.79 13.32
N GLY A 3 -15.35 9.80 12.33
CA GLY A 3 -15.65 10.43 11.05
C GLY A 3 -16.89 9.78 10.43
N PRO A 4 -17.57 10.42 9.46
CA PRO A 4 -18.60 9.74 8.70
C PRO A 4 -18.02 8.39 8.24
N LYS A 5 -18.75 7.29 8.50
CA LYS A 5 -18.37 5.96 8.02
C LYS A 5 -17.93 6.15 6.56
N TYR A 6 -16.65 5.96 6.23
CA TYR A 6 -16.23 5.80 4.84
C TYR A 6 -17.16 4.71 4.29
N GLY A 7 -18.01 5.03 3.32
CA GLY A 7 -19.03 4.08 2.92
C GLY A 7 -20.11 4.57 1.98
N ASP A 8 -20.27 5.88 1.78
CA ASP A 8 -21.13 6.37 0.71
C ASP A 8 -20.57 7.65 0.11
N PHE A 9 -19.87 7.51 -1.02
CA PHE A 9 -19.42 8.66 -1.81
C PHE A 9 -20.42 9.04 -2.93
N HIS A 10 -21.55 8.32 -2.99
CA HIS A 10 -22.70 8.64 -3.85
C HIS A 10 -23.70 9.58 -3.15
N ILE A 11 -23.26 10.34 -2.13
CA ILE A 11 -24.10 11.34 -1.46
C ILE A 11 -24.67 12.28 -2.52
N GLN A 12 -25.99 12.23 -2.72
CA GLN A 12 -26.68 13.09 -3.68
C GLN A 12 -26.43 14.56 -3.34
N ARG A 13 -26.12 15.35 -4.36
CA ARG A 13 -25.78 16.77 -4.21
C ARG A 13 -26.78 17.68 -4.93
N ASN A 14 -27.12 18.76 -4.25
CA ASN A 14 -27.86 19.87 -4.84
C ASN A 14 -26.90 20.71 -5.68
N TRP A 15 -26.77 20.37 -6.96
CA TRP A 15 -25.90 21.06 -7.89
C TRP A 15 -26.38 22.50 -8.16
N THR A 16 -25.47 23.46 -8.05
CA THR A 16 -25.80 24.89 -8.20
C THR A 16 -25.59 25.40 -9.63
N GLN A 17 -24.80 24.68 -10.41
CA GLN A 17 -24.41 25.03 -11.78
C GLN A 17 -24.30 23.75 -12.60
N ASN A 18 -24.49 23.82 -13.92
CA ASN A 18 -24.22 22.70 -14.85
C ASN A 18 -22.74 22.66 -15.31
N ASP A 19 -21.94 23.65 -14.92
CA ASP A 19 -20.53 23.75 -15.29
C ASP A 19 -19.71 22.65 -14.59
N ILE A 20 -19.01 21.84 -15.39
CA ILE A 20 -18.07 20.82 -14.95
C ILE A 20 -16.66 21.39 -15.16
N ARG A 21 -15.87 21.36 -14.10
CA ARG A 21 -14.46 21.81 -14.14
C ARG A 21 -13.53 20.66 -13.84
N VAL A 22 -12.27 20.82 -14.22
CA VAL A 22 -11.23 19.83 -13.94
C VAL A 22 -10.40 20.31 -12.76
N LEU A 23 -10.22 19.43 -11.78
CA LEU A 23 -9.26 19.57 -10.70
C LEU A 23 -8.04 18.72 -11.02
N GLU A 24 -6.86 19.34 -11.05
CA GLU A 24 -5.59 18.68 -11.34
C GLU A 24 -4.85 18.38 -10.04
N LEU A 25 -4.62 17.09 -9.79
CA LEU A 25 -4.08 16.57 -8.55
C LEU A 25 -2.83 15.76 -8.84
N ALA A 26 -1.82 15.87 -7.98
CA ALA A 26 -0.66 14.99 -8.03
C ALA A 26 -0.21 14.64 -6.61
N GLN A 27 0.65 13.62 -6.52
CA GLN A 27 1.47 13.39 -5.35
C GLN A 27 2.88 13.94 -5.61
N ASP A 28 3.91 13.23 -5.16
CA ASP A 28 5.32 13.59 -5.37
C ASP A 28 5.86 13.08 -6.74
N SER A 29 4.99 12.53 -7.58
CA SER A 29 5.27 12.11 -8.98
C SER A 29 4.95 13.21 -10.00
N ASN A 30 5.49 13.09 -11.22
CA ASN A 30 5.16 13.96 -12.35
C ASN A 30 3.77 13.68 -12.95
N ALA A 31 3.17 12.52 -12.64
CA ALA A 31 1.85 12.16 -13.11
C ALA A 31 0.74 13.01 -12.46
N VAL A 32 -0.21 13.48 -13.28
CA VAL A 32 -1.34 14.32 -12.86
C VAL A 32 -2.66 13.58 -13.06
N LEU A 33 -3.40 13.42 -11.96
CA LEU A 33 -4.77 12.94 -11.94
C LEU A 33 -5.74 14.10 -12.21
N HIS A 34 -6.61 13.91 -13.21
CA HIS A 34 -7.59 14.90 -13.62
C HIS A 34 -8.98 14.48 -13.17
N LEU A 35 -9.58 15.18 -12.21
CA LEU A 35 -10.92 14.87 -11.72
C LEU A 35 -11.94 15.89 -12.17
N ALA A 36 -13.02 15.42 -12.81
CA ALA A 36 -14.18 16.23 -13.10
C ALA A 36 -14.94 16.55 -11.81
N VAL A 37 -15.05 17.84 -11.49
CA VAL A 37 -15.73 18.35 -10.30
C VAL A 37 -16.85 19.33 -10.65
N ARG A 38 -17.85 19.40 -9.78
CA ARG A 38 -19.02 20.25 -9.95
C ARG A 38 -19.37 20.95 -8.64
N LYS A 39 -19.88 22.18 -8.73
CA LYS A 39 -20.23 22.99 -7.57
C LYS A 39 -21.61 22.63 -7.02
N PHE A 40 -21.72 22.43 -5.72
CA PHE A 40 -22.98 22.14 -5.04
C PHE A 40 -23.30 23.17 -3.94
N ALA A 41 -24.51 23.11 -3.38
CA ALA A 41 -24.92 23.91 -2.23
C ALA A 41 -24.95 23.02 -0.98
N PRO A 42 -24.00 23.18 -0.03
CA PRO A 42 -24.03 22.44 1.23
C PRO A 42 -25.19 22.92 2.10
N SER A 43 -25.83 21.97 2.79
CA SER A 43 -26.89 22.24 3.76
C SER A 43 -26.36 23.02 4.97
N PRO A 44 -27.22 23.68 5.76
CA PRO A 44 -26.81 24.38 6.98
C PRO A 44 -26.15 23.46 8.02
N GLU A 45 -26.54 22.19 8.08
CA GLU A 45 -25.96 21.20 8.99
C GLU A 45 -24.56 20.77 8.52
N GLU A 46 -24.40 20.52 7.22
CA GLU A 46 -23.13 20.14 6.61
C GLU A 46 -22.05 21.19 6.86
N ARG A 47 -22.39 22.48 6.79
CA ARG A 47 -21.45 23.58 7.04
C ARG A 47 -20.80 23.55 8.44
N ARG A 48 -21.35 22.78 9.39
CA ARG A 48 -20.77 22.64 10.73
C ARG A 48 -19.72 21.53 10.81
N SER A 49 -19.69 20.60 9.87
CA SER A 49 -18.79 19.44 9.87
C SER A 49 -17.34 19.84 9.61
N ASP A 50 -16.43 19.25 10.36
CA ASP A 50 -14.99 19.38 10.18
C ASP A 50 -14.41 18.12 9.52
N ASP A 51 -13.35 18.31 8.74
CA ASP A 51 -12.52 17.23 8.24
C ASP A 51 -11.56 16.72 9.31
N THR A 52 -10.78 15.69 8.98
CA THR A 52 -9.81 15.12 9.92
C THR A 52 -8.66 16.07 10.23
N ARG A 53 -8.47 17.16 9.47
CA ARG A 53 -7.41 18.17 9.61
C ARG A 53 -7.84 19.38 10.42
N GLY A 54 -9.13 19.50 10.74
CA GLY A 54 -9.74 20.63 11.45
C GLY A 54 -10.28 21.72 10.54
N ASN A 55 -10.23 21.54 9.21
CA ASN A 55 -10.87 22.44 8.25
C ASN A 55 -12.36 22.13 8.15
N LYS A 56 -13.18 23.11 7.80
CA LYS A 56 -14.59 22.88 7.49
C LYS A 56 -14.71 21.98 6.25
N MET A 57 -15.38 20.84 6.40
CA MET A 57 -15.48 19.79 5.35
C MET A 57 -16.01 20.35 4.02
N TYR A 58 -16.94 21.29 4.09
CA TYR A 58 -17.66 21.84 2.93
C TYR A 58 -17.41 23.34 2.71
N SER A 59 -16.30 23.89 3.24
CA SER A 59 -15.92 25.30 2.98
C SER A 59 -15.66 25.58 1.50
N ILE A 60 -15.20 24.57 0.77
CA ILE A 60 -15.01 24.58 -0.68
C ILE A 60 -16.06 23.64 -1.28
N PRO A 61 -17.22 24.14 -1.73
CA PRO A 61 -18.37 23.31 -2.07
C PRO A 61 -18.27 22.75 -3.50
N TRP A 62 -17.19 22.03 -3.76
CA TRP A 62 -16.95 21.27 -4.98
C TRP A 62 -16.92 19.79 -4.63
N ALA A 63 -17.49 18.97 -5.50
CA ALA A 63 -17.54 17.52 -5.36
C ALA A 63 -17.21 16.86 -6.71
N ILE A 64 -16.76 15.62 -6.67
CA ILE A 64 -16.62 14.78 -7.87
C ILE A 64 -17.97 14.73 -8.60
N ALA A 65 -17.96 15.06 -9.88
CA ALA A 65 -19.18 15.25 -10.68
C ALA A 65 -19.88 13.91 -11.01
N ASP A 66 -19.08 12.88 -11.29
CA ASP A 66 -19.52 11.54 -11.68
C ASP A 66 -18.60 10.51 -11.01
N PRO A 67 -19.08 9.80 -9.98
CA PRO A 67 -18.25 8.88 -9.22
C PRO A 67 -17.76 7.66 -10.01
N GLU A 68 -18.57 7.17 -10.96
CA GLU A 68 -18.23 6.06 -11.85
C GLU A 68 -17.10 6.45 -12.80
N ARG A 69 -17.22 7.60 -13.48
CA ARG A 69 -16.15 8.12 -14.35
C ARG A 69 -14.89 8.48 -13.58
N ALA A 70 -15.03 8.99 -12.35
CA ALA A 70 -13.87 9.22 -11.49
C ALA A 70 -13.18 7.91 -11.13
N THR A 71 -13.93 6.84 -10.87
CA THR A 71 -13.37 5.51 -10.64
C THR A 71 -12.59 5.01 -11.85
N GLU A 72 -13.14 5.14 -13.06
CA GLU A 72 -12.43 4.79 -14.31
C GLU A 72 -11.14 5.61 -14.45
N THR A 73 -11.21 6.91 -14.20
CA THR A 73 -10.07 7.82 -14.32
C THR A 73 -8.96 7.46 -13.32
N VAL A 74 -9.32 7.13 -12.07
CA VAL A 74 -8.34 6.69 -11.07
C VAL A 74 -7.74 5.34 -11.43
N ASN A 75 -8.50 4.40 -11.99
CA ASN A 75 -7.94 3.13 -12.47
C ASN A 75 -6.93 3.34 -13.59
N CYS A 76 -7.27 4.14 -14.61
CA CYS A 76 -6.34 4.48 -15.69
C CYS A 76 -5.08 5.18 -15.18
N TYR A 77 -5.25 6.13 -14.25
CA TYR A 77 -4.12 6.81 -13.61
C TYR A 77 -3.23 5.83 -12.85
N LEU A 78 -3.82 4.95 -12.02
CA LEU A 78 -3.09 3.92 -11.26
C LEU A 78 -2.25 3.05 -12.19
N ASP A 79 -2.86 2.51 -13.25
CA ASP A 79 -2.20 1.59 -14.17
C ASP A 79 -1.08 2.27 -14.98
N HIS A 80 -1.25 3.56 -15.30
CA HIS A 80 -0.23 4.34 -16.00
C HIS A 80 1.00 4.67 -15.14
N CYS A 81 0.80 4.86 -13.83
CA CYS A 81 1.85 5.37 -12.94
C CYS A 81 2.64 4.28 -12.23
N ILE A 82 2.33 2.98 -12.39
CA ILE A 82 2.94 1.91 -11.59
C ILE A 82 4.46 1.96 -11.63
N GLU A 83 5.05 2.01 -12.82
CA GLU A 83 6.52 1.98 -12.98
C GLU A 83 7.18 3.21 -12.36
N GLU A 84 6.76 4.42 -12.75
CA GLU A 84 7.29 5.68 -12.20
C GLU A 84 7.14 5.75 -10.67
N TYR A 85 6.07 5.17 -10.13
CA TYR A 85 5.79 5.20 -8.70
C TYR A 85 6.64 4.20 -7.93
N LEU A 86 6.94 3.02 -8.50
CA LEU A 86 7.89 2.09 -7.90
C LEU A 86 9.28 2.73 -7.83
N ASP A 87 9.73 3.37 -8.91
CA ASP A 87 11.02 4.07 -8.96
C ASP A 87 11.12 5.23 -7.96
N ALA A 88 10.01 5.95 -7.73
CA ALA A 88 9.99 7.09 -6.83
C ALA A 88 9.93 6.71 -5.33
N VAL A 89 9.34 5.56 -5.00
CA VAL A 89 9.06 5.18 -3.59
C VAL A 89 10.01 4.13 -3.06
N LEU A 90 10.51 3.23 -3.91
CA LEU A 90 11.47 2.22 -3.48
C LEU A 90 12.87 2.82 -3.44
N ASP A 91 13.61 2.54 -2.36
CA ASP A 91 15.01 2.92 -2.20
C ASP A 91 15.89 1.98 -3.04
N ASP A 92 16.51 2.51 -4.09
CA ASP A 92 17.37 1.76 -5.01
C ASP A 92 18.67 1.26 -4.35
N SER A 93 19.06 1.85 -3.20
CA SER A 93 20.16 1.38 -2.38
C SER A 93 19.76 0.16 -1.52
N ASN A 94 18.47 -0.05 -1.30
CA ASN A 94 17.95 -1.23 -0.62
C ASN A 94 17.69 -2.38 -1.60
N HIS A 95 18.77 -3.07 -1.98
CA HIS A 95 18.70 -4.25 -2.86
C HIS A 95 17.88 -5.42 -2.28
N LEU A 96 17.58 -5.48 -0.99
CA LEU A 96 16.71 -6.52 -0.46
C LEU A 96 15.24 -6.30 -0.86
N VAL A 97 14.79 -5.06 -0.89
CA VAL A 97 13.43 -4.73 -1.32
C VAL A 97 13.38 -4.55 -2.83
N TRP A 98 14.28 -3.74 -3.39
CA TRP A 98 14.30 -3.37 -4.81
C TRP A 98 14.32 -4.60 -5.73
N ASP A 99 15.24 -5.55 -5.48
CA ASP A 99 15.39 -6.71 -6.37
C ASP A 99 14.12 -7.58 -6.42
N ILE A 100 13.39 -7.68 -5.30
CA ILE A 100 12.12 -8.43 -5.25
C ILE A 100 11.05 -7.75 -6.09
N PHE A 101 10.90 -6.43 -5.96
CA PHE A 101 9.95 -5.66 -6.76
C PHE A 101 10.30 -5.70 -8.24
N HIS A 102 11.60 -5.62 -8.57
CA HIS A 102 12.08 -5.75 -9.94
C HIS A 102 11.69 -7.09 -10.56
N TRP A 103 11.95 -8.21 -9.85
CA TRP A 103 11.55 -9.54 -10.31
C TRP A 103 10.03 -9.69 -10.44
N ALA A 104 9.27 -9.20 -9.45
CA ALA A 104 7.82 -9.26 -9.49
C ALA A 104 7.25 -8.46 -10.68
N PHE A 105 7.79 -7.27 -10.94
CA PHE A 105 7.39 -6.43 -12.05
C PHE A 105 7.74 -7.08 -13.40
N LYS A 106 8.97 -7.56 -13.56
CA LYS A 106 9.42 -8.31 -14.76
C LYS A 106 8.48 -9.48 -15.06
N LEU A 107 8.21 -10.32 -14.06
CA LEU A 107 7.34 -11.49 -14.21
C LEU A 107 5.85 -11.15 -14.37
N SER A 108 5.41 -9.97 -13.93
CA SER A 108 4.05 -9.50 -14.18
C SER A 108 3.79 -9.20 -15.66
N LEU A 109 4.85 -8.92 -16.43
CA LEU A 109 4.78 -8.55 -17.84
C LEU A 109 5.23 -9.67 -18.79
N PHE A 110 6.32 -10.39 -18.47
CA PHE A 110 6.96 -11.35 -19.37
C PHE A 110 7.49 -12.59 -18.62
N PRO A 111 7.70 -13.74 -19.31
CA PRO A 111 7.35 -14.03 -20.71
C PRO A 111 5.86 -14.31 -20.92
N GLN A 112 5.16 -14.77 -19.88
CA GLN A 112 3.70 -14.79 -19.81
C GLN A 112 3.28 -13.91 -18.62
N PRO A 113 2.40 -12.91 -18.83
CA PRO A 113 1.98 -12.01 -17.77
C PRO A 113 1.43 -12.76 -16.55
N ASN A 114 2.10 -12.63 -15.40
CA ASN A 114 1.62 -13.21 -14.16
C ASN A 114 0.59 -12.28 -13.50
N LYS A 115 -0.69 -12.68 -13.58
CA LYS A 115 -1.79 -11.86 -13.08
C LYS A 115 -1.74 -11.61 -11.56
N LEU A 116 -1.31 -12.59 -10.76
CA LEU A 116 -1.18 -12.40 -9.31
C LEU A 116 -0.11 -11.34 -8.99
N LEU A 117 1.06 -11.40 -9.62
CA LEU A 117 2.11 -10.41 -9.40
C LEU A 117 1.67 -9.01 -9.84
N SER A 118 0.99 -8.91 -10.99
CA SER A 118 0.38 -7.66 -11.45
C SER A 118 -0.62 -7.10 -10.42
N ASP A 119 -1.52 -7.93 -9.91
CA ASP A 119 -2.54 -7.50 -8.93
C ASP A 119 -1.93 -7.16 -7.55
N VAL A 120 -0.88 -7.86 -7.12
CA VAL A 120 -0.14 -7.57 -5.88
C VAL A 120 0.61 -6.25 -5.97
N ILE A 121 1.31 -5.98 -7.08
CA ILE A 121 1.98 -4.69 -7.31
C ILE A 121 0.95 -3.56 -7.36
N ARG A 122 -0.14 -3.76 -8.10
CA ARG A 122 -1.24 -2.80 -8.21
C ARG A 122 -1.87 -2.49 -6.86
N LEU A 123 -2.09 -3.51 -6.01
CA LEU A 123 -2.56 -3.35 -4.64
C LEU A 123 -1.58 -2.52 -3.80
N TRP A 124 -0.29 -2.84 -3.89
CA TRP A 124 0.76 -2.12 -3.15
C TRP A 124 0.80 -0.64 -3.54
N VAL A 125 0.81 -0.32 -4.84
CA VAL A 125 0.81 1.07 -5.34
C VAL A 125 -0.48 1.80 -4.93
N ALA A 126 -1.63 1.15 -5.04
CA ALA A 126 -2.91 1.74 -4.62
C ALA A 126 -2.93 2.07 -3.12
N CYS A 127 -2.31 1.26 -2.25
CA CYS A 127 -2.16 1.58 -0.83
C CYS A 127 -1.34 2.86 -0.64
N ARG A 128 -0.21 2.97 -1.34
CA ARG A 128 0.64 4.17 -1.28
C ARG A 128 -0.08 5.42 -1.80
N PHE A 129 -0.92 5.32 -2.83
CA PHE A 129 -1.73 6.45 -3.27
C PHE A 129 -2.74 6.91 -2.20
N LEU A 130 -3.33 5.99 -1.44
CA LEU A 130 -4.23 6.37 -0.35
C LEU A 130 -3.47 7.05 0.81
N GLU A 131 -2.25 6.59 1.10
CA GLU A 131 -1.40 7.06 2.19
C GLU A 131 -0.61 8.33 1.84
N GLY A 132 -0.38 8.57 0.55
CA GLY A 132 0.44 9.64 0.03
C GLY A 132 -0.19 11.03 0.11
N ARG A 133 0.64 12.04 -0.14
CA ARG A 133 0.26 13.45 0.03
C ARG A 133 -0.29 14.03 -1.28
N TRP A 134 -1.60 13.92 -1.46
CA TRP A 134 -2.27 14.60 -2.57
C TRP A 134 -2.28 16.12 -2.43
N ARG A 135 -2.02 16.80 -3.54
CA ARG A 135 -2.01 18.27 -3.67
C ARG A 135 -2.62 18.72 -4.98
N CYS A 136 -3.22 19.89 -4.99
CA CYS A 136 -3.62 20.57 -6.21
C CYS A 136 -2.38 21.13 -6.90
N VAL A 137 -2.21 20.79 -8.18
CA VAL A 137 -1.08 21.26 -9.00
C VAL A 137 -1.51 22.16 -10.16
N GLY A 138 -2.81 22.19 -10.45
CA GLY A 138 -3.39 23.04 -11.49
C GLY A 138 -3.60 24.49 -11.07
N SER A 139 -3.87 25.33 -12.07
CA SER A 139 -4.25 26.74 -11.87
C SER A 139 -5.62 26.89 -11.19
N ASN A 140 -6.50 25.89 -11.31
CA ASN A 140 -7.84 25.89 -10.74
C ASN A 140 -7.88 25.13 -9.41
N THR A 141 -7.63 25.84 -8.31
CA THR A 141 -7.58 25.27 -6.94
C THR A 141 -8.87 25.51 -6.14
N PHE A 142 -9.81 26.29 -6.69
CA PHE A 142 -11.12 26.60 -6.09
C PHE A 142 -11.06 27.21 -4.67
N GLY A 143 -9.99 27.94 -4.35
CA GLY A 143 -9.80 28.56 -3.04
C GLY A 143 -9.06 27.68 -2.02
N ALA A 144 -8.59 26.50 -2.42
CA ALA A 144 -7.92 25.54 -1.54
C ALA A 144 -6.55 26.00 -1.02
N GLU A 145 -5.97 27.02 -1.64
CA GLU A 145 -4.77 27.73 -1.16
C GLU A 145 -4.96 28.40 0.20
N ASN A 146 -6.21 28.60 0.63
CA ASN A 146 -6.55 29.21 1.92
C ASN A 146 -6.82 28.18 3.03
N LEU A 147 -6.68 26.88 2.76
CA LEU A 147 -6.91 25.83 3.75
C LEU A 147 -5.74 25.73 4.74
N PHE A 148 -6.05 25.45 6.00
CA PHE A 148 -5.02 25.21 7.01
C PHE A 148 -4.33 23.87 6.77
N HIS A 149 -3.00 23.84 6.98
CA HIS A 149 -2.20 22.63 6.91
C HIS A 149 -1.15 22.52 8.01
N TRP A 150 -0.91 21.29 8.46
CA TRP A 150 0.11 20.93 9.47
C TRP A 150 1.53 20.87 8.89
N TYR A 151 1.66 21.00 7.57
CA TYR A 151 2.95 21.10 6.89
C TYR A 151 3.51 22.51 7.10
N GLY A 152 4.83 22.67 7.19
CA GLY A 152 5.47 23.97 7.43
C GLY A 152 5.30 24.96 6.26
N MET A 153 6.23 25.91 6.09
CA MET A 153 6.18 26.98 5.09
C MET A 153 6.18 26.52 3.60
N GLU A 154 6.23 25.21 3.32
CA GLU A 154 6.06 24.69 1.97
C GLU A 154 4.62 24.91 1.50
N GLN A 155 4.47 25.74 0.46
CA GLN A 155 3.20 26.15 -0.15
C GLN A 155 2.54 24.97 -0.89
N ILE A 156 2.07 23.96 -0.16
CA ILE A 156 1.29 22.87 -0.75
C ILE A 156 -0.18 23.27 -0.73
N VAL A 157 -0.77 23.41 -1.91
CA VAL A 157 -2.22 23.59 -2.04
C VAL A 157 -2.91 22.26 -1.78
N GLN A 158 -3.68 22.17 -0.70
CA GLN A 158 -4.39 20.94 -0.33
C GLN A 158 -5.53 20.65 -1.31
N VAL A 159 -5.92 19.37 -1.40
CA VAL A 159 -7.17 18.98 -2.06
C VAL A 159 -8.36 19.51 -1.25
N PRO A 160 -9.42 20.07 -1.90
CA PRO A 160 -10.66 20.44 -1.21
C PRO A 160 -11.16 19.31 -0.30
N PRO A 161 -11.54 19.58 0.96
CA PRO A 161 -11.73 18.51 1.95
C PRO A 161 -12.76 17.46 1.55
N PHE A 162 -13.89 17.88 0.96
CA PHE A 162 -14.92 16.95 0.50
C PHE A 162 -14.47 16.12 -0.72
N VAL A 163 -13.73 16.71 -1.67
CA VAL A 163 -13.13 15.96 -2.79
C VAL A 163 -12.12 14.95 -2.28
N ASN A 164 -11.27 15.33 -1.32
CA ASN A 164 -10.31 14.43 -0.68
C ASN A 164 -11.00 13.25 0.01
N TYR A 165 -12.14 13.49 0.68
CA TYR A 165 -12.97 12.43 1.25
C TYR A 165 -13.52 11.48 0.17
N GLN A 166 -14.07 12.02 -0.92
CA GLN A 166 -14.59 11.20 -2.03
C GLN A 166 -13.49 10.38 -2.71
N MET A 167 -12.29 10.95 -2.90
CA MET A 167 -11.14 10.21 -3.42
C MET A 167 -10.75 9.05 -2.51
N ALA A 168 -10.63 9.30 -1.20
CA ALA A 168 -10.30 8.25 -0.24
C ALA A 168 -11.34 7.12 -0.26
N ALA A 169 -12.63 7.44 -0.43
CA ALA A 169 -13.69 6.46 -0.59
C ALA A 169 -13.56 5.66 -1.90
N ILE A 170 -13.28 6.31 -3.05
CA ILE A 170 -13.04 5.62 -4.32
C ILE A 170 -11.86 4.64 -4.20
N PHE A 171 -10.72 5.08 -3.68
CA PHE A 171 -9.56 4.21 -3.46
C PHE A 171 -9.90 3.04 -2.54
N THR A 172 -10.58 3.29 -1.42
CA THR A 172 -10.89 2.25 -0.42
C THR A 172 -11.90 1.23 -0.95
N GLU A 173 -13.03 1.70 -1.48
CA GLU A 173 -14.20 0.86 -1.78
C GLU A 173 -14.17 0.29 -3.19
N LYS A 174 -13.72 1.06 -4.19
CA LYS A 174 -13.76 0.65 -5.60
C LYS A 174 -12.45 0.06 -6.11
N ILE A 175 -11.34 0.27 -5.41
CA ILE A 175 -10.02 -0.20 -5.85
C ILE A 175 -9.44 -1.21 -4.86
N LEU A 176 -9.15 -0.78 -3.63
CA LEU A 176 -8.46 -1.60 -2.63
C LEU A 176 -9.29 -2.80 -2.17
N GLN A 177 -10.58 -2.62 -1.89
CA GLN A 177 -11.43 -3.72 -1.43
C GLN A 177 -11.56 -4.85 -2.48
N PRO A 178 -11.88 -4.56 -3.77
CA PRO A 178 -11.88 -5.59 -4.81
C PRO A 178 -10.50 -6.22 -5.05
N LEU A 179 -9.43 -5.43 -5.07
CA LEU A 179 -8.07 -5.93 -5.24
C LEU A 179 -7.66 -6.86 -4.10
N ARG A 180 -7.94 -6.49 -2.85
CA ARG A 180 -7.69 -7.34 -1.67
C ARG A 180 -8.34 -8.70 -1.82
N ILE A 181 -9.63 -8.74 -2.19
CA ILE A 181 -10.36 -10.01 -2.36
C ILE A 181 -9.72 -10.85 -3.47
N THR A 182 -9.39 -10.21 -4.59
CA THR A 182 -8.79 -10.87 -5.77
C THR A 182 -7.41 -11.45 -5.45
N VAL A 183 -6.51 -10.63 -4.88
CA VAL A 183 -5.14 -11.02 -4.51
C VAL A 183 -5.14 -12.15 -3.50
N LEU A 184 -5.94 -12.06 -2.43
CA LEU A 184 -5.99 -13.10 -1.41
C LEU A 184 -6.50 -14.43 -1.97
N LYS A 185 -7.52 -14.38 -2.84
CA LYS A 185 -8.04 -15.58 -3.49
C LYS A 185 -6.99 -16.21 -4.42
N GLN A 186 -6.38 -15.42 -5.29
CA GLN A 186 -5.34 -15.90 -6.22
C GLN A 186 -4.15 -16.50 -5.47
N LEU A 187 -3.66 -15.83 -4.42
CA LEU A 187 -2.55 -16.33 -3.61
C LEU A 187 -2.93 -17.62 -2.87
N GLN A 188 -4.13 -17.68 -2.29
CA GLN A 188 -4.63 -18.88 -1.63
C GLN A 188 -4.73 -20.06 -2.62
N ASP A 189 -5.35 -19.85 -3.78
CA ASP A 189 -5.47 -20.87 -4.83
C ASP A 189 -4.08 -21.38 -5.26
N LEU A 190 -3.11 -20.47 -5.40
CA LEU A 190 -1.74 -20.79 -5.80
C LEU A 190 -0.99 -21.62 -4.74
N ILE A 191 -1.16 -21.29 -3.46
CA ILE A 191 -0.59 -22.02 -2.31
C ILE A 191 -1.24 -23.40 -2.20
N LEU A 192 -2.57 -23.47 -2.25
CA LEU A 192 -3.32 -24.72 -2.09
C LEU A 192 -3.16 -25.68 -3.26
N ALA A 193 -2.83 -25.19 -4.46
CA ALA A 193 -2.43 -26.04 -5.58
C ALA A 193 -1.20 -26.90 -5.25
N ASN A 194 -0.37 -26.46 -4.28
CA ASN A 194 0.80 -27.18 -3.78
C ASN A 194 1.75 -27.64 -4.90
N GLN A 195 1.88 -26.82 -5.95
CA GLN A 195 2.78 -27.09 -7.07
C GLN A 195 4.11 -26.38 -6.84
N LYS A 196 5.17 -27.18 -6.86
CA LYS A 196 6.57 -26.76 -6.80
C LYS A 196 6.89 -25.50 -7.61
N LYS A 197 6.48 -25.47 -8.89
CA LYS A 197 6.67 -24.33 -9.81
C LYS A 197 6.06 -22.99 -9.36
N ASN A 198 5.13 -23.00 -8.41
CA ASN A 198 4.49 -21.79 -7.92
C ASN A 198 5.33 -21.06 -6.86
N TRP A 199 6.34 -21.72 -6.30
CA TRP A 199 7.09 -21.24 -5.15
C TRP A 199 7.62 -19.82 -5.35
N PHE A 200 8.25 -19.52 -6.49
CA PHE A 200 8.85 -18.21 -6.71
C PHE A 200 7.80 -17.09 -6.74
N THR A 201 6.69 -17.30 -7.45
CA THR A 201 5.57 -16.36 -7.47
C THR A 201 4.97 -16.16 -6.07
N ILE A 202 4.81 -17.23 -5.29
CA ILE A 202 4.33 -17.16 -3.90
C ILE A 202 5.29 -16.32 -3.06
N THR A 203 6.60 -16.59 -3.14
CA THR A 203 7.63 -15.87 -2.41
C THR A 203 7.61 -14.37 -2.69
N LEU A 204 7.62 -13.97 -3.97
CA LEU A 204 7.56 -12.56 -4.36
C LEU A 204 6.26 -11.89 -3.86
N SER A 205 5.12 -12.59 -4.01
CA SER A 205 3.82 -12.06 -3.59
C SER A 205 3.74 -11.86 -2.07
N VAL A 206 4.20 -12.86 -1.29
CA VAL A 206 4.22 -12.80 0.17
C VAL A 206 5.13 -11.68 0.66
N PHE A 207 6.31 -11.54 0.05
CA PHE A 207 7.24 -10.46 0.39
C PHE A 207 6.59 -9.09 0.21
N ILE A 208 6.00 -8.83 -0.97
CA ILE A 208 5.38 -7.52 -1.27
C ILE A 208 4.22 -7.23 -0.32
N LEU A 209 3.41 -8.24 0.03
CA LEU A 209 2.30 -8.08 0.98
C LEU A 209 2.79 -7.80 2.41
N LEU A 210 3.86 -8.45 2.87
CA LEU A 210 4.45 -8.17 4.18
C LEU A 210 5.13 -6.80 4.20
N HIS A 211 5.81 -6.42 3.12
CA HIS A 211 6.37 -5.08 2.97
C HIS A 211 5.27 -4.00 2.96
N ASN A 212 4.10 -4.29 2.37
CA ASN A 212 2.96 -3.39 2.45
C ASN A 212 2.50 -3.14 3.90
N TYR A 213 2.54 -4.17 4.75
CA TYR A 213 2.22 -4.03 6.17
C TYR A 213 3.25 -3.19 6.95
N GLU A 214 4.53 -3.30 6.63
CA GLU A 214 5.59 -2.43 7.19
C GLU A 214 5.29 -0.97 6.92
N LEU A 215 5.03 -0.63 5.65
CA LEU A 215 4.74 0.73 5.22
C LEU A 215 3.42 1.26 5.80
N GLN A 216 2.41 0.40 5.96
CA GLN A 216 1.17 0.78 6.66
C GLN A 216 1.42 1.12 8.13
N CYS A 217 2.20 0.31 8.85
CA CYS A 217 2.62 0.64 10.22
C CYS A 217 3.38 1.96 10.27
N GLN A 218 4.31 2.19 9.34
CA GLN A 218 5.04 3.45 9.21
C GLN A 218 4.12 4.65 8.97
N PHE A 219 3.13 4.51 8.07
CA PHE A 219 2.13 5.53 7.81
C PHE A 219 1.33 5.89 9.08
N HIS A 220 0.80 4.88 9.79
CA HIS A 220 0.04 5.10 11.02
C HIS A 220 0.90 5.71 12.14
N ARG A 221 2.17 5.33 12.24
CA ARG A 221 3.13 5.94 13.17
C ARG A 221 3.40 7.41 12.83
N ALA A 222 3.66 7.70 11.57
CA ALA A 222 3.89 9.06 11.09
C ALA A 222 2.64 9.94 11.26
N PHE A 223 1.45 9.37 11.08
CA PHE A 223 0.18 10.05 11.38
C PHE A 223 0.09 10.42 12.87
N ALA A 224 0.36 9.48 13.78
CA ALA A 224 0.30 9.72 15.22
C ALA A 224 1.27 10.84 15.65
N ARG A 225 2.52 10.77 15.18
CA ARG A 225 3.57 11.77 15.45
C ARG A 225 3.21 13.16 14.93
N ARG A 226 2.79 13.27 13.66
CA ARG A 226 2.43 14.56 13.04
C ARG A 226 1.29 15.29 13.76
N ARG A 227 0.44 14.55 14.46
CA ARG A 227 -0.70 15.09 15.21
C ARG A 227 -0.45 15.25 16.71
N GLY A 228 0.77 14.95 17.18
CA GLY A 228 1.15 15.09 18.58
C GLY A 228 0.40 14.15 19.52
N PHE A 229 -0.05 12.99 19.04
CA PHE A 229 -0.66 12.00 19.92
C PHE A 229 0.41 11.38 20.85
N SER A 230 0.04 11.12 22.10
CA SER A 230 0.91 10.52 23.12
C SER A 230 1.06 8.99 22.99
N VAL A 231 0.49 8.41 21.94
CA VAL A 231 0.52 6.97 21.64
C VAL A 231 1.24 6.71 20.32
N ARG A 232 1.91 5.56 20.23
CA ARG A 232 2.61 5.10 19.01
C ARG A 232 1.68 4.94 17.82
N PHE A 233 0.51 4.35 18.04
CA PHE A 233 -0.53 4.12 17.05
C PHE A 233 -1.90 4.53 17.60
N VAL A 234 -2.62 5.38 16.86
CA VAL A 234 -3.97 5.83 17.25
C VAL A 234 -5.01 4.75 16.98
N GLU A 235 -4.86 4.03 15.87
CA GLU A 235 -5.84 3.06 15.37
C GLU A 235 -5.38 1.62 15.59
N MET A 236 -5.26 1.23 16.86
CA MET A 236 -4.86 -0.15 17.22
C MET A 236 -5.69 -1.27 16.57
N PRO A 237 -7.00 -1.13 16.31
CA PRO A 237 -7.74 -2.16 15.56
C PRO A 237 -7.13 -2.46 14.17
N VAL A 238 -6.60 -1.44 13.47
CA VAL A 238 -5.93 -1.62 12.17
C VAL A 238 -4.60 -2.33 12.36
N ILE A 239 -3.79 -1.89 13.33
CA ILE A 239 -2.49 -2.52 13.64
C ILE A 239 -2.65 -3.99 14.02
N ARG A 240 -3.66 -4.34 14.81
CA ARG A 240 -3.96 -5.74 15.13
C ARG A 240 -4.40 -6.56 13.91
N ALA A 241 -5.18 -5.97 13.02
CA ALA A 241 -5.56 -6.61 11.76
C ALA A 241 -4.32 -6.87 10.89
N ILE A 242 -3.39 -5.91 10.82
CA ILE A 242 -2.09 -6.08 10.15
C ILE A 242 -1.30 -7.24 10.78
N HIS A 243 -1.15 -7.27 12.10
CA HIS A 243 -0.45 -8.37 12.79
C HIS A 243 -1.08 -9.74 12.53
N SER A 244 -2.41 -9.82 12.59
CA SER A 244 -3.14 -11.07 12.33
C SER A 244 -3.00 -11.52 10.88
N GLY A 245 -3.08 -10.59 9.93
CA GLY A 245 -2.88 -10.85 8.51
C GLY A 245 -1.47 -11.33 8.21
N ALA A 246 -0.45 -10.65 8.74
CA ALA A 246 0.95 -11.04 8.55
C ALA A 246 1.25 -12.43 9.14
N LYS A 247 0.79 -12.72 10.36
CA LYS A 247 0.94 -14.05 10.98
C LYS A 247 0.29 -15.15 10.15
N THR A 248 -0.89 -14.87 9.58
CA THR A 248 -1.59 -15.82 8.72
C THR A 248 -0.78 -16.10 7.46
N ILE A 249 -0.36 -15.06 6.75
CA ILE A 249 0.43 -15.20 5.52
C ILE A 249 1.75 -15.94 5.79
N LEU A 250 2.47 -15.58 6.85
CA LEU A 250 3.71 -16.24 7.25
C LEU A 250 3.50 -17.71 7.62
N ALA A 251 2.41 -18.05 8.32
CA ALA A 251 2.10 -19.43 8.66
C ALA A 251 1.88 -20.30 7.40
N TYR A 252 1.14 -19.80 6.41
CA TYR A 252 0.99 -20.51 5.13
C TYR A 252 2.32 -20.60 4.38
N PHE A 253 3.10 -19.52 4.34
CA PHE A 253 4.40 -19.50 3.68
C PHE A 253 5.36 -20.54 4.27
N HIS A 254 5.50 -20.58 5.59
CA HIS A 254 6.44 -21.47 6.29
C HIS A 254 5.97 -22.93 6.32
N TYR A 255 4.70 -23.18 6.64
CA TYR A 255 4.21 -24.54 6.87
C TYR A 255 3.61 -25.21 5.63
N ALA A 256 2.87 -24.46 4.79
CA ALA A 256 2.28 -25.03 3.58
C ALA A 256 3.29 -25.03 2.42
N CYS A 257 4.01 -23.92 2.21
CA CYS A 257 4.91 -23.78 1.07
C CYS A 257 6.35 -24.23 1.37
N LYS A 258 6.73 -24.34 2.65
CA LYS A 258 8.14 -24.50 3.08
C LYS A 258 9.01 -23.40 2.47
N GLY A 259 8.45 -22.18 2.43
CA GLY A 259 8.90 -21.05 1.64
C GLY A 259 10.31 -20.57 1.96
N GLN A 260 10.74 -20.75 3.20
CA GLN A 260 12.04 -20.34 3.71
C GLN A 260 13.21 -21.22 3.25
N ARG A 261 12.95 -22.48 2.85
CA ARG A 261 14.00 -23.48 2.59
C ARG A 261 15.07 -23.00 1.59
N PRO A 262 14.73 -22.37 0.45
CA PRO A 262 15.76 -21.95 -0.51
C PRO A 262 16.70 -20.85 0.02
N PHE A 263 16.33 -20.18 1.12
CA PHE A 263 17.17 -19.17 1.78
C PHE A 263 18.02 -19.75 2.92
N SER A 264 17.82 -21.01 3.30
CA SER A 264 18.56 -21.65 4.38
C SER A 264 20.01 -21.99 3.99
N LEU A 265 20.92 -22.02 4.98
CA LEU A 265 22.36 -22.27 4.78
C LEU A 265 22.65 -23.70 4.32
N ASP A 266 21.85 -24.64 4.79
CA ASP A 266 21.88 -26.06 4.46
C ASP A 266 21.24 -26.38 3.10
N HIS A 267 20.67 -25.39 2.42
CA HIS A 267 20.08 -25.59 1.11
C HIS A 267 21.16 -25.68 0.02
N ASP A 268 21.21 -26.86 -0.62
CA ASP A 268 22.14 -27.17 -1.70
C ASP A 268 21.51 -26.93 -3.08
N TRP A 269 21.85 -25.78 -3.67
CA TRP A 269 21.46 -25.38 -5.02
C TRP A 269 22.11 -26.21 -6.14
N SER A 270 23.14 -27.02 -5.83
CA SER A 270 23.86 -27.83 -6.81
C SER A 270 23.16 -29.15 -7.16
N THR A 271 22.12 -29.52 -6.41
CA THR A 271 21.34 -30.75 -6.65
C THR A 271 20.22 -30.53 -7.68
N ASP A 272 19.95 -31.56 -8.49
CA ASP A 272 18.81 -31.58 -9.43
C ASP A 272 17.46 -31.36 -8.71
N GLU A 273 17.40 -31.68 -7.42
CA GLU A 273 16.21 -31.45 -6.60
C GLU A 273 15.95 -29.96 -6.36
N ALA A 274 16.98 -29.12 -6.19
CA ALA A 274 16.81 -27.67 -6.04
C ALA A 274 16.37 -27.00 -7.34
N ARG A 275 16.98 -27.36 -8.48
CA ARG A 275 16.55 -26.92 -9.82
C ARG A 275 15.13 -27.41 -10.15
N GLY A 276 14.81 -28.66 -9.80
CA GLY A 276 13.49 -29.25 -9.97
C GLY A 276 12.43 -28.80 -8.95
N MET A 277 12.81 -28.16 -7.84
CA MET A 277 11.88 -27.80 -6.76
C MET A 277 10.95 -26.65 -7.12
N ALA A 278 11.34 -25.75 -8.02
CA ALA A 278 10.50 -24.63 -8.42
C ALA A 278 10.53 -24.32 -9.93
N HIS A 279 11.11 -25.21 -10.74
CA HIS A 279 11.27 -25.01 -12.18
C HIS A 279 11.92 -23.64 -12.49
N LEU A 280 12.91 -23.28 -11.67
CA LEU A 280 13.59 -22.00 -11.77
C LEU A 280 14.54 -22.00 -12.96
N ASP A 281 14.63 -20.87 -13.65
CA ASP A 281 15.65 -20.66 -14.66
C ASP A 281 17.00 -20.28 -14.02
N ASP A 282 18.08 -20.30 -14.82
CA ASP A 282 19.43 -20.02 -14.32
C ASP A 282 19.58 -18.58 -13.78
N GLU A 283 18.79 -17.62 -14.30
CA GLU A 283 18.81 -16.23 -13.85
C GLU A 283 18.16 -16.10 -12.45
N GLN A 284 17.04 -16.79 -12.24
CA GLN A 284 16.34 -16.88 -10.95
C GLN A 284 17.20 -17.57 -9.90
N ILE A 285 17.89 -18.66 -10.24
CA ILE A 285 18.81 -19.35 -9.32
C ILE A 285 19.94 -18.41 -8.91
N THR A 286 20.60 -17.78 -9.89
CA THR A 286 21.69 -16.82 -9.62
C THR A 286 21.23 -15.69 -8.71
N PHE A 287 20.03 -15.15 -8.97
CA PHE A 287 19.42 -14.15 -8.11
C PHE A 287 19.25 -14.66 -6.68
N LEU A 288 18.64 -15.83 -6.47
CA LEU A 288 18.37 -16.37 -5.15
C LEU A 288 19.63 -16.67 -4.34
N GLU A 289 20.69 -17.14 -4.99
CA GLU A 289 21.99 -17.37 -4.35
C GLU A 289 22.59 -16.05 -3.83
N GLN A 290 22.58 -15.00 -4.64
CA GLN A 290 23.06 -13.68 -4.24
C GLN A 290 22.17 -13.07 -3.15
N TYR A 291 20.85 -13.20 -3.31
CA TYR A 291 19.86 -12.68 -2.37
C TYR A 291 19.99 -13.34 -1.00
N ARG A 292 20.23 -14.66 -0.96
CA ARG A 292 20.53 -15.41 0.28
C ARG A 292 21.74 -14.83 1.02
N LEU A 293 22.84 -14.54 0.32
CA LEU A 293 24.02 -13.94 0.93
C LEU A 293 23.73 -12.56 1.52
N ARG A 294 22.91 -11.74 0.84
CA ARG A 294 22.48 -10.43 1.35
C ARG A 294 21.67 -10.55 2.63
N ILE A 295 20.71 -11.47 2.68
CA ILE A 295 19.89 -11.73 3.87
C ILE A 295 20.79 -12.13 5.06
N GLN A 296 21.72 -13.05 4.83
CA GLN A 296 22.61 -13.57 5.88
C GLN A 296 23.54 -12.51 6.47
N ASN A 297 24.03 -11.60 5.62
CA ASN A 297 24.91 -10.51 6.04
C ASN A 297 24.14 -9.32 6.64
N ASN A 298 22.81 -9.31 6.58
CA ASN A 298 21.99 -8.22 7.09
C ASN A 298 21.61 -8.46 8.57
N VAL A 299 22.40 -7.88 9.46
CA VAL A 299 22.18 -7.95 10.92
C VAL A 299 20.84 -7.33 11.34
N GLN A 300 20.35 -6.33 10.60
CA GLN A 300 19.10 -5.64 10.93
C GLN A 300 17.90 -6.57 10.86
N ILE A 301 17.85 -7.49 9.88
CA ILE A 301 16.78 -8.50 9.76
C ILE A 301 16.64 -9.29 11.06
N GLN A 302 17.76 -9.69 11.67
CA GLN A 302 17.76 -10.50 12.88
C GLN A 302 17.33 -9.68 14.10
N THR A 303 17.86 -8.47 14.25
CA THR A 303 17.64 -7.63 15.43
C THR A 303 16.24 -7.04 15.48
N VAL A 304 15.70 -6.58 14.35
CA VAL A 304 14.40 -5.90 14.30
C VAL A 304 13.23 -6.86 14.59
N SER A 305 13.35 -8.13 14.19
CA SER A 305 12.29 -9.14 14.35
C SER A 305 11.95 -9.46 15.82
N GLN A 306 12.80 -9.03 16.76
CA GLN A 306 12.65 -9.22 18.20
C GLN A 306 12.14 -7.96 18.91
N SER A 307 12.03 -6.82 18.22
CA SER A 307 11.57 -5.57 18.79
C SER A 307 10.05 -5.41 18.71
N HIS A 308 9.54 -4.33 19.31
CA HIS A 308 8.15 -3.88 19.16
C HIS A 308 8.02 -2.72 18.16
N ASP A 309 9.00 -2.58 17.26
CA ASP A 309 9.04 -1.53 16.25
C ASP A 309 8.44 -2.06 14.95
N TYR A 310 7.11 -2.23 14.94
CA TYR A 310 6.37 -2.82 13.83
C TYR A 310 6.46 -1.99 12.53
N GLU A 311 6.80 -0.71 12.64
CA GLU A 311 7.07 0.18 11.49
C GLU A 311 8.51 0.12 10.99
N ALA A 312 9.41 -0.60 11.67
CA ALA A 312 10.79 -0.69 11.28
C ALA A 312 10.94 -1.61 10.06
N GLU A 313 11.86 -1.23 9.19
CA GLU A 313 12.21 -1.98 8.01
C GLU A 313 12.66 -3.41 8.37
N TYR A 314 12.17 -4.38 7.62
CA TYR A 314 12.36 -5.82 7.81
C TYR A 314 11.63 -6.46 9.00
N TRP A 315 10.84 -5.71 9.78
CA TRP A 315 10.12 -6.31 10.90
C TRP A 315 9.18 -7.45 10.46
N PHE A 316 8.47 -7.28 9.34
CA PHE A 316 7.59 -8.32 8.79
C PHE A 316 8.29 -9.18 7.76
N VAL A 317 8.97 -8.59 6.77
CA VAL A 317 9.59 -9.37 5.68
C VAL A 317 10.74 -10.24 6.17
N GLY A 318 11.48 -9.79 7.19
CA GLY A 318 12.58 -10.55 7.78
C GLY A 318 12.14 -11.90 8.35
N GLN A 319 10.89 -12.01 8.79
CA GLN A 319 10.32 -13.24 9.30
C GLN A 319 10.14 -14.32 8.23
N MET A 320 10.14 -13.98 6.93
CA MET A 320 10.10 -14.99 5.86
C MET A 320 11.36 -15.86 5.84
N PHE A 321 12.48 -15.33 6.34
CA PHE A 321 13.78 -15.99 6.26
C PHE A 321 14.15 -16.75 7.55
N ASP A 322 13.27 -16.74 8.55
CA ASP A 322 13.46 -17.48 9.80
C ASP A 322 13.21 -18.98 9.56
N ALA A 323 14.27 -19.79 9.69
CA ALA A 323 14.20 -21.24 9.48
C ALA A 323 13.31 -21.94 10.52
N GLU A 324 13.28 -21.41 11.74
CA GLU A 324 12.51 -21.93 12.87
C GLU A 324 11.35 -20.98 13.21
N TRP A 325 10.74 -20.41 12.16
CA TRP A 325 9.72 -19.39 12.34
C TRP A 325 8.59 -19.85 13.28
N VAL A 326 8.32 -18.99 14.26
CA VAL A 326 7.16 -19.04 15.13
C VAL A 326 6.47 -17.68 15.13
N PRO A 327 5.12 -17.64 15.25
CA PRO A 327 4.38 -16.38 15.29
C PRO A 327 4.91 -15.46 16.39
N ARG A 328 5.36 -14.26 16.00
CA ARG A 328 5.86 -13.27 16.96
C ARG A 328 4.72 -12.74 17.85
N GLN A 329 5.03 -12.50 19.12
CA GLN A 329 4.11 -11.83 20.03
C GLN A 329 4.03 -10.35 19.70
N THR A 330 2.81 -9.81 19.73
CA THR A 330 2.51 -8.44 19.35
C THR A 330 1.62 -7.81 20.39
N ASN A 331 1.79 -6.52 20.67
CA ASN A 331 1.02 -5.82 21.68
C ASN A 331 -0.43 -5.60 21.23
N GLU A 332 -1.37 -5.82 22.15
CA GLU A 332 -2.81 -5.60 21.92
C GLU A 332 -3.20 -4.11 22.07
N SER A 333 -2.38 -3.36 22.81
CA SER A 333 -2.50 -1.92 23.05
C SER A 333 -1.32 -1.15 22.45
N SER A 334 -1.53 0.13 22.15
CA SER A 334 -0.46 0.99 21.65
C SER A 334 0.52 1.29 22.78
N LEU A 335 1.81 1.19 22.47
CA LEU A 335 2.86 1.74 23.32
C LEU A 335 2.78 3.28 23.36
N PRO A 336 3.39 3.91 24.38
CA PRO A 336 3.62 5.36 24.40
C PRO A 336 4.37 5.84 23.15
N ALA A 337 4.18 7.13 22.82
CA ALA A 337 4.75 7.77 21.64
C ALA A 337 6.28 7.78 21.58
#